data_AF-A0A7Y7QKM3-F1
#
_entry.id   AF-A0A7Y7QKM3-F1
#
_cell.length_a   1.000
_cell.length_b   1.000
_cell.length_c   1.000
_cell.angle_alpha   90.00
_cell.angle_beta   90.00
_cell.angle_gamma   90.00
#
_symmetry.space_group_name_H-M   'P 1'
#
loop_
_entity.id
_entity.type
_entity.pdbx_description
1 polymer ?
#
loop_
_entity_poly.entity_id
_entity_poly.type
_entity_poly.pdbx_seq_one_letter_code
_entity_poly.pdbx_strand_id
1 'polypeptide(L)'
;MQKDLNYYISLFKDNSRYDFIKDSKLQETLYLFSGYVSFIYYDELIKNNYSEELKEIKAHTIFVYLGSIIESIIYEFVKSKLTDEKSKRKYLEIEEFKSLQKIKETENLHICRLDKKEINLNDSINFNALINGAKDKNIISEKILKKIDNFRKMRNLVHINAFLNYDEEKIIGKLEEAFIDTKEILDYIEDNI
;
A
#
# COMPACT_ATOMS: atom_id res chain seq x y z
N MET A 1 -27.80 -0.44 -18.60
CA MET A 1 -27.66 0.81 -17.81
C MET A 1 -26.18 1.04 -17.62
N GLN A 2 -25.64 2.14 -18.16
CA GLN A 2 -24.23 2.48 -17.97
C GLN A 2 -24.04 2.89 -16.51
N LYS A 3 -23.13 2.23 -15.81
CA LYS A 3 -22.79 2.57 -14.42
C LYS A 3 -21.83 3.75 -14.50
N ASP A 4 -22.07 4.77 -13.68
CA ASP A 4 -21.17 5.91 -13.55
C ASP A 4 -20.27 5.73 -12.32
N LEU A 5 -19.30 6.63 -12.12
CA LEU A 5 -18.43 6.60 -10.96
C LEU A 5 -19.21 6.62 -9.62
N ASN A 6 -20.32 7.36 -9.56
CA ASN A 6 -21.14 7.46 -8.36
C ASN A 6 -21.75 6.11 -7.96
N TYR A 7 -22.16 5.29 -8.94
CA TYR A 7 -22.62 3.93 -8.68
C TYR A 7 -21.54 3.10 -7.97
N TYR A 8 -20.28 3.17 -8.41
CA TYR A 8 -19.21 2.39 -7.77
C TYR A 8 -18.87 2.92 -6.37
N ILE A 9 -18.87 4.25 -6.17
CA ILE A 9 -18.68 4.84 -4.85
C ILE A 9 -19.78 4.40 -3.88
N SER A 10 -21.04 4.38 -4.33
CA SER A 10 -22.16 3.99 -3.47
C SER A 10 -22.04 2.54 -3.00
N LEU A 11 -21.53 1.62 -3.83
CA LEU A 11 -21.31 0.24 -3.43
C LEU A 11 -20.41 0.12 -2.18
N PHE A 12 -19.40 0.98 -2.01
CA PHE A 12 -18.55 0.93 -0.82
C PHE A 12 -19.21 1.61 0.39
N LYS A 13 -19.96 2.70 0.16
CA LYS A 13 -20.69 3.42 1.22
C LYS A 13 -21.83 2.58 1.79
N ASP A 14 -22.64 1.97 0.93
CA ASP A 14 -23.82 1.19 1.31
C ASP A 14 -23.45 -0.10 2.06
N ASN A 15 -22.21 -0.58 1.87
CA ASN A 15 -21.67 -1.74 2.59
C ASN A 15 -20.84 -1.35 3.83
N SER A 16 -20.81 -0.09 4.24
CA SER A 16 -20.12 0.37 5.47
C SER A 16 -18.64 -0.06 5.54
N ARG A 17 -17.96 -0.19 4.39
CA ARG A 17 -16.65 -0.86 4.30
C ARG A 17 -15.52 -0.19 5.09
N TYR A 18 -15.66 1.11 5.40
CA TYR A 18 -14.62 1.87 6.09
C TYR A 18 -15.11 2.50 7.40
N ASP A 19 -16.17 1.98 8.01
CA ASP A 19 -16.79 2.56 9.22
C ASP A 19 -15.90 2.51 10.47
N PHE A 20 -14.87 1.67 10.47
CA PHE A 20 -13.86 1.64 11.53
C PHE A 20 -12.89 2.84 11.50
N ILE A 21 -12.84 3.58 10.39
CA ILE A 21 -11.96 4.73 10.21
C ILE A 21 -12.66 5.98 10.77
N LYS A 22 -12.11 6.53 11.85
CA LYS A 22 -12.72 7.67 12.56
C LYS A 22 -12.54 9.00 11.85
N ASP A 23 -11.47 9.14 11.06
CA ASP A 23 -11.26 10.34 10.25
C ASP A 23 -12.21 10.33 9.05
N SER A 24 -13.28 11.13 9.13
CA SER A 24 -14.28 11.26 8.07
C SER A 24 -13.71 11.68 6.70
N LYS A 25 -12.63 12.47 6.66
CA LYS A 25 -12.00 12.87 5.39
C LYS A 25 -11.24 11.71 4.76
N LEU A 26 -10.50 10.95 5.58
CA LEU A 26 -9.83 9.74 5.13
C LEU A 26 -10.85 8.71 4.65
N GLN A 27 -11.92 8.51 5.42
CA GLN A 27 -13.01 7.60 5.09
C GLN A 27 -13.64 7.95 3.72
N GLU A 28 -14.01 9.22 3.51
CA GLU A 28 -14.55 9.68 2.23
C GLU A 28 -13.54 9.49 1.08
N THR A 29 -12.26 9.79 1.33
CA THR A 29 -11.20 9.61 0.34
C THR A 29 -11.06 8.15 -0.09
N LEU A 30 -11.16 7.21 0.85
CA LEU A 30 -11.12 5.78 0.55
C LEU A 30 -12.35 5.33 -0.23
N TYR A 31 -13.55 5.84 0.09
CA TYR A 31 -14.75 5.58 -0.73
C TYR A 31 -14.57 6.05 -2.17
N LEU A 32 -14.02 7.27 -2.36
CA LEU A 32 -13.74 7.82 -3.68
C LEU A 32 -12.70 6.99 -4.45
N PHE A 33 -11.57 6.65 -3.82
CA PHE A 33 -10.51 5.88 -4.47
C PHE A 33 -10.95 4.47 -4.81
N SER A 34 -11.66 3.78 -3.92
CA SER A 34 -12.16 2.42 -4.18
C SER A 34 -13.22 2.40 -5.28
N GLY A 35 -14.11 3.40 -5.28
CA GLY A 35 -15.06 3.62 -6.37
C GLY A 35 -14.35 3.88 -7.70
N TYR A 36 -13.34 4.75 -7.71
CA TYR A 36 -12.57 5.10 -8.90
C TYR A 36 -11.77 3.93 -9.47
N VAL A 37 -11.10 3.15 -8.62
CA VAL A 37 -10.40 1.93 -9.02
C VAL A 37 -11.37 0.93 -9.66
N SER A 38 -12.55 0.74 -9.06
CA SER A 38 -13.57 -0.17 -9.58
C SER A 38 -14.14 0.31 -10.92
N PHE A 39 -14.37 1.62 -11.06
CA PHE A 39 -14.80 2.23 -12.31
C PHE A 39 -13.74 2.03 -13.41
N ILE A 40 -12.46 2.32 -13.14
CA ILE A 40 -11.40 2.10 -14.12
C ILE A 40 -11.33 0.63 -14.51
N TYR A 41 -11.40 -0.29 -13.56
CA TYR A 41 -11.29 -1.72 -13.86
C TYR A 41 -12.45 -2.21 -14.73
N TYR A 42 -13.69 -2.00 -14.30
CA TYR A 42 -14.85 -2.60 -14.93
C TYR A 42 -15.35 -1.85 -16.17
N ASP A 43 -15.40 -0.52 -16.12
CA ASP A 43 -15.98 0.25 -17.21
C ASP A 43 -14.95 0.72 -18.21
N GLU A 44 -13.72 1.01 -17.75
CA GLU A 44 -12.70 1.50 -18.65
C GLU A 44 -11.80 0.37 -19.17
N LEU A 45 -11.30 -0.53 -18.32
CA LEU A 45 -10.30 -1.51 -18.75
C LEU A 45 -10.93 -2.75 -19.41
N ILE A 46 -11.97 -3.31 -18.81
CA ILE A 46 -12.62 -4.55 -19.32
C ILE A 46 -13.59 -4.28 -20.46
N LYS A 47 -14.42 -3.23 -20.35
CA LYS A 47 -15.53 -3.02 -21.31
C LYS A 47 -15.14 -2.28 -22.57
N ASN A 48 -14.10 -1.45 -22.52
CA ASN A 48 -13.72 -0.60 -23.65
C ASN A 48 -12.49 -1.17 -24.37
N ASN A 49 -12.55 -1.16 -25.71
CA ASN A 49 -11.41 -1.51 -26.56
C ASN A 49 -10.44 -0.34 -26.68
N TYR A 50 -9.74 -0.02 -25.60
CA TYR A 50 -8.63 0.93 -25.64
C TYR A 50 -7.38 0.33 -26.28
N SER A 51 -6.45 1.21 -26.68
CA SER A 51 -5.11 0.78 -27.08
C SER A 51 -4.36 0.14 -25.90
N GLU A 52 -3.36 -0.68 -26.19
CA GLU A 52 -2.56 -1.37 -25.16
C GLU A 52 -1.92 -0.37 -24.19
N GLU A 53 -1.41 0.76 -24.68
CA GLU A 53 -0.78 1.79 -23.86
C GLU A 53 -1.77 2.41 -22.87
N LEU A 54 -3.02 2.64 -23.30
CA LEU A 54 -4.06 3.18 -22.43
C LEU A 54 -4.51 2.14 -21.40
N LYS A 55 -4.57 0.86 -21.76
CA LYS A 55 -4.85 -0.22 -20.81
C LYS A 55 -3.72 -0.33 -19.76
N GLU A 56 -2.46 -0.21 -20.18
CA GLU A 56 -1.31 -0.18 -19.27
C GLU A 56 -1.38 0.98 -18.28
N ILE A 57 -1.62 2.21 -18.76
CA ILE A 57 -1.74 3.40 -17.90
C ILE A 57 -2.89 3.21 -16.89
N LYS A 58 -4.02 2.65 -17.33
CA LYS A 58 -5.17 2.38 -16.46
C LYS A 58 -4.86 1.30 -15.41
N ALA A 59 -4.21 0.20 -15.80
CA ALA A 59 -3.76 -0.83 -14.88
C ALA A 59 -2.78 -0.28 -13.84
N HIS A 60 -1.80 0.52 -14.29
CA HIS A 60 -0.85 1.20 -13.42
C HIS A 60 -1.57 2.11 -12.42
N THR A 61 -2.53 2.89 -12.90
CA THR A 61 -3.37 3.76 -12.06
C THR A 61 -4.10 2.95 -10.98
N ILE A 62 -4.67 1.80 -11.33
CA ILE A 62 -5.31 0.90 -10.37
C ILE A 62 -4.32 0.46 -9.29
N PHE A 63 -3.13 -0.04 -9.66
CA PHE A 63 -2.13 -0.49 -8.68
C PHE A 63 -1.68 0.60 -7.71
N VAL A 64 -1.52 1.83 -8.21
CA VAL A 64 -1.13 2.98 -7.38
C VAL A 64 -2.22 3.28 -6.34
N TYR A 65 -3.46 3.48 -6.79
CA TYR A 65 -4.56 3.81 -5.88
C TYR A 65 -4.88 2.66 -4.91
N LEU A 66 -4.88 1.42 -5.39
CA LEU A 66 -5.09 0.25 -4.55
C LEU A 66 -4.01 0.13 -3.46
N GLY A 67 -2.76 0.49 -3.78
CA GLY A 67 -1.69 0.56 -2.80
C GLY A 67 -1.92 1.61 -1.73
N SER A 68 -2.33 2.82 -2.11
CA SER A 68 -2.65 3.87 -1.15
C SER A 68 -3.84 3.51 -0.26
N ILE A 69 -4.85 2.82 -0.81
CA ILE A 69 -6.01 2.30 -0.03
C ILE A 69 -5.52 1.31 1.03
N ILE A 70 -4.77 0.29 0.62
CA ILE A 70 -4.23 -0.74 1.54
C ILE A 70 -3.35 -0.10 2.62
N GLU A 71 -2.44 0.80 2.24
CA GLU A 71 -1.53 1.47 3.17
C GLU A 71 -2.29 2.27 4.24
N SER A 72 -3.30 3.04 3.82
CA SER A 72 -4.12 3.85 4.71
C SER A 72 -4.91 3.00 5.70
N ILE A 73 -5.49 1.90 5.21
CA ILE A 73 -6.32 1.00 6.01
C ILE A 73 -5.47 0.27 7.05
N ILE A 74 -4.30 -0.22 6.65
CA ILE A 74 -3.36 -0.85 7.59
C ILE A 74 -2.86 0.16 8.61
N TYR A 75 -2.58 1.41 8.20
CA TYR A 75 -2.18 2.46 9.12
C TYR A 75 -3.21 2.69 10.22
N GLU A 76 -4.47 2.89 9.84
CA GLU A 76 -5.55 3.10 10.81
C GLU A 76 -5.78 1.87 11.70
N PHE A 77 -5.78 0.67 11.12
CA PHE A 77 -5.91 -0.57 11.87
C PHE A 77 -4.79 -0.73 12.91
N VAL A 78 -3.52 -0.61 12.49
CA VAL A 78 -2.37 -0.76 13.39
C VAL A 78 -2.41 0.30 14.48
N LYS A 79 -2.69 1.55 14.13
CA LYS A 79 -2.84 2.66 15.09
C LYS A 79 -3.94 2.38 16.11
N SER A 80 -5.07 1.79 15.70
CA SER A 80 -6.16 1.41 16.60
C SER A 80 -5.76 0.34 17.65
N LYS A 81 -4.76 -0.50 17.33
CA LYS A 81 -4.27 -1.58 18.19
C LYS A 81 -3.04 -1.19 19.03
N LEU A 82 -2.44 -0.04 18.77
CA LEU A 82 -1.30 0.47 19.54
C LEU A 82 -1.80 1.28 20.74
N THR A 83 -1.43 0.88 21.95
CA THR A 83 -1.51 1.74 23.15
C THR A 83 -0.29 2.67 23.20
N ASP A 84 -0.36 3.78 23.95
CA ASP A 84 0.75 4.75 24.06
C ASP A 84 2.07 4.14 24.54
N GLU A 85 2.02 3.11 25.40
CA GLU A 85 3.24 2.39 25.82
C GLU A 85 3.75 1.44 24.74
N LYS A 86 2.85 0.87 23.93
CA LYS A 86 3.19 -0.02 22.83
C LYS A 86 3.52 0.72 21.54
N SER A 87 3.34 2.04 21.42
CA SER A 87 3.61 2.76 20.17
C SER A 87 5.10 3.00 19.92
N LYS A 88 5.94 2.94 20.96
CA LYS A 88 7.38 3.15 20.88
C LYS A 88 8.10 1.94 20.28
N ARG A 89 8.97 2.20 19.30
CA ARG A 89 9.86 1.19 18.72
C ARG A 89 11.25 1.79 18.55
N LYS A 90 12.27 1.05 18.97
CA LYS A 90 13.67 1.41 18.74
C LYS A 90 14.14 0.70 17.48
N TYR A 91 14.64 1.43 16.49
CA TYR A 91 15.35 0.85 15.36
C TYR A 91 16.79 1.35 15.30
N LEU A 92 17.62 0.58 14.60
CA LEU A 92 18.99 0.97 14.31
C LEU A 92 18.98 1.86 13.06
N GLU A 93 19.33 3.12 13.23
CA GLU A 93 19.60 4.03 12.13
C GLU A 93 21.11 4.04 11.88
N ILE A 94 21.51 3.94 10.61
CA ILE A 94 22.90 4.10 10.22
C ILE A 94 23.08 5.58 9.92
N GLU A 95 23.79 6.29 10.78
CA GLU A 95 24.13 7.69 10.57
C GLU A 95 25.58 7.78 10.11
N GLU A 96 25.83 8.52 9.02
CA GLU A 96 27.18 8.74 8.54
C GLU A 96 27.91 9.65 9.55
N PHE A 97 28.88 9.08 10.26
CA PHE A 97 29.54 9.76 11.36
C PHE A 97 30.78 10.52 10.90
N LYS A 98 31.50 9.95 9.92
CA LYS A 98 32.71 10.57 9.37
C LYS A 98 33.04 9.97 8.01
N SER A 99 33.15 10.81 6.97
CA SER A 99 33.82 10.41 5.75
C SER A 99 35.34 10.51 5.99
N LEU A 100 36.05 9.39 5.89
CA LEU A 100 37.50 9.36 6.07
C LEU A 100 38.18 8.99 4.77
N GLN A 101 38.78 10.00 4.14
CA GLN A 101 39.79 9.94 3.07
C GLN A 101 39.48 9.07 1.83
N LYS A 102 39.78 9.64 0.66
CA LYS A 102 39.89 8.90 -0.60
C LYS A 102 40.94 7.79 -0.45
N ILE A 103 40.53 6.54 -0.62
CA ILE A 103 41.46 5.41 -0.73
C ILE A 103 42.06 5.40 -2.15
N LYS A 104 41.26 5.80 -3.16
CA LYS A 104 41.61 5.98 -4.58
C LYS A 104 40.77 7.10 -5.20
N GLU A 105 41.02 7.47 -6.46
CA GLU A 105 40.26 8.52 -7.15
C GLU A 105 38.74 8.29 -7.17
N THR A 106 38.29 7.03 -7.10
CA THR A 106 36.89 6.60 -7.21
C THR A 106 36.30 6.00 -5.93
N GLU A 107 37.06 5.85 -4.84
CA GLU A 107 36.63 5.12 -3.65
C GLU A 107 36.84 5.95 -2.37
N ASN A 108 35.77 6.12 -1.60
CA ASN A 108 35.76 6.80 -0.31
C ASN A 108 35.47 5.79 0.81
N LEU A 109 36.21 5.87 1.92
CA LEU A 109 35.86 5.12 3.12
C LEU A 109 34.87 5.95 3.96
N HIS A 110 33.74 5.36 4.31
CA HIS A 110 32.77 5.96 5.22
C HIS A 110 32.82 5.23 6.56
N ILE A 111 33.01 5.97 7.65
CA ILE A 111 32.74 5.47 8.99
C ILE A 111 31.29 5.81 9.31
N CYS A 112 30.47 4.77 9.40
CA CYS A 112 29.10 4.88 9.85
C CYS A 112 29.01 4.55 11.35
N ARG A 113 28.14 5.26 12.05
CA ARG A 113 27.75 4.94 13.42
C ARG A 113 26.35 4.36 13.39
N LEU A 114 26.15 3.28 14.15
CA LEU A 114 24.83 2.69 14.38
C LEU A 114 24.27 3.30 15.66
N ASP A 115 23.25 4.14 15.54
CA ASP A 115 22.54 4.70 16.68
C ASP A 115 21.14 4.09 16.79
N LYS A 116 20.69 3.84 18.02
CA LYS A 116 19.32 3.39 18.29
C LYS A 116 18.42 4.61 18.41
N LYS A 117 17.56 4.84 17.43
CA LYS A 117 16.54 5.89 17.49
C LYS A 117 15.20 5.30 17.91
N GLU A 118 14.54 5.98 18.84
CA GLU A 118 13.17 5.65 19.22
C GLU A 118 12.23 6.45 18.32
N ILE A 119 11.37 5.75 17.58
CA ILE A 119 10.22 6.37 16.93
C ILE A 119 8.95 5.94 17.62
N ASN A 120 8.01 6.86 17.62
CA ASN A 120 6.63 6.58 17.89
C ASN A 120 5.98 6.14 16.56
N LEU A 121 5.44 4.92 16.53
CA LEU A 121 4.76 4.40 15.33
C LEU A 121 3.53 5.23 14.96
N ASN A 122 2.91 5.93 15.92
CA ASN A 122 1.80 6.83 15.64
C ASN A 122 2.25 8.05 14.81
N ASP A 123 3.53 8.42 14.94
CA ASP A 123 4.14 9.55 14.22
C ASP A 123 4.89 9.09 12.96
N SER A 124 5.03 7.77 12.75
CA SER A 124 5.83 7.24 11.64
C SER A 124 5.03 7.28 10.34
N ILE A 125 5.43 8.18 9.44
CA ILE A 125 4.93 8.27 8.06
C ILE A 125 5.43 7.09 7.20
N ASN A 126 6.44 6.35 7.66
CA ASN A 126 7.05 5.27 6.88
C ASN A 126 6.27 3.95 7.03
N PHE A 127 5.56 3.56 5.96
CA PHE A 127 4.80 2.33 5.89
C PHE A 127 5.62 1.06 6.23
N ASN A 128 6.91 1.00 5.86
CA ASN A 128 7.77 -0.13 6.24
C ASN A 128 7.99 -0.22 7.75
N ALA A 129 8.18 0.93 8.39
CA ALA A 129 8.39 0.99 9.84
C ALA A 129 7.12 0.55 10.58
N LEU A 130 5.96 0.97 10.08
CA LEU A 130 4.64 0.56 10.57
C LEU A 130 4.45 -0.96 10.44
N ILE A 131 4.63 -1.53 9.24
CA ILE A 131 4.44 -2.98 9.00
C ILE A 131 5.38 -3.82 9.87
N ASN A 132 6.66 -3.45 9.92
CA ASN A 132 7.63 -4.15 10.77
C ASN A 132 7.27 -4.00 12.26
N GLY A 133 6.73 -2.85 12.68
CA GLY A 133 6.26 -2.62 14.04
C GLY A 133 5.01 -3.45 14.37
N ALA A 134 4.11 -3.60 13.42
CA ALA A 134 2.92 -4.45 13.53
C ALA A 134 3.31 -5.93 13.63
N LYS A 135 4.31 -6.36 12.86
CA LYS A 135 4.89 -7.71 12.92
C LYS A 135 5.49 -8.01 14.29
N ASP A 136 6.38 -7.15 14.79
CA ASP A 136 7.04 -7.34 16.09
C ASP A 136 6.05 -7.48 17.26
N LYS A 137 4.87 -6.85 17.12
CA LYS A 137 3.81 -6.82 18.14
C LYS A 137 2.70 -7.84 17.91
N ASN A 138 2.82 -8.70 16.88
CA ASN A 138 1.81 -9.67 16.48
C ASN A 138 0.43 -9.04 16.23
N ILE A 139 0.38 -7.81 15.71
CA ILE A 139 -0.88 -7.11 15.38
C ILE A 139 -1.45 -7.66 14.07
N ILE A 140 -0.58 -8.01 13.11
CA ILE A 140 -0.97 -8.56 11.82
C ILE A 140 -0.36 -9.97 11.70
N SER A 141 -1.18 -10.94 11.30
CA SER A 141 -0.72 -12.31 11.08
C SER A 141 0.29 -12.40 9.93
N GLU A 142 1.21 -13.37 10.00
CA GLU A 142 2.20 -13.62 8.94
C GLU A 142 1.55 -13.90 7.57
N LYS A 143 0.35 -14.52 7.56
CA LYS A 143 -0.42 -14.75 6.32
C LYS A 143 -0.76 -13.42 5.64
N ILE A 144 -1.24 -12.44 6.40
CA ILE A 144 -1.64 -11.13 5.88
C ILE A 144 -0.42 -10.30 5.51
N LEU A 145 0.65 -10.37 6.29
CA LEU A 145 1.93 -9.73 5.95
C LEU A 145 2.46 -10.19 4.59
N LYS A 146 2.37 -11.49 4.28
CA LYS A 146 2.77 -12.01 2.96
C LYS A 146 1.93 -11.44 1.82
N LYS A 147 0.64 -11.18 2.02
CA LYS A 147 -0.24 -10.55 1.02
C LYS A 147 0.13 -9.09 0.78
N ILE A 148 0.39 -8.35 1.87
CA ILE A 148 0.87 -6.97 1.79
C ILE A 148 2.19 -6.91 1.01
N ASP A 149 3.13 -7.80 1.32
CA ASP A 149 4.41 -7.88 0.60
C ASP A 149 4.25 -8.30 -0.87
N ASN A 150 3.33 -9.22 -1.17
CA ASN A 150 3.01 -9.63 -2.53
C ASN A 150 2.46 -8.44 -3.34
N PHE A 151 1.48 -7.74 -2.79
CA PHE A 151 0.92 -6.52 -3.38
C PHE A 151 2.01 -5.48 -3.67
N ARG A 152 2.90 -5.24 -2.71
CA ARG A 152 4.01 -4.29 -2.88
C ARG A 152 4.97 -4.70 -3.99
N LYS A 153 5.30 -5.99 -4.09
CA LYS A 153 6.11 -6.51 -5.19
C LYS A 153 5.40 -6.29 -6.52
N MET A 154 4.10 -6.55 -6.61
CA MET A 154 3.31 -6.29 -7.81
C MET A 154 3.32 -4.80 -8.19
N ARG A 155 3.01 -3.90 -7.25
CA ARG A 155 3.06 -2.44 -7.47
C ARG A 155 4.45 -1.97 -7.92
N ASN A 156 5.52 -2.44 -7.27
CA ASN A 156 6.88 -2.08 -7.62
C ASN A 156 7.29 -2.61 -9.00
N LEU A 157 6.88 -3.83 -9.36
CA LEU A 157 7.09 -4.37 -10.70
C LEU A 157 6.39 -3.51 -11.75
N VAL A 158 5.17 -3.06 -11.46
CA VAL A 158 4.41 -2.17 -12.36
C VAL A 158 5.02 -0.77 -12.44
N HIS A 159 5.66 -0.27 -11.38
CA HIS A 159 6.43 0.98 -11.42
C HIS A 159 7.75 0.89 -12.18
N ILE A 160 8.49 -0.21 -12.02
CA ILE A 160 9.84 -0.37 -12.58
C ILE A 160 9.81 -0.87 -14.03
N ASN A 161 8.90 -1.81 -14.33
CA ASN A 161 8.82 -2.45 -15.65
C ASN A 161 7.74 -1.83 -16.55
N ALA A 162 7.13 -0.72 -16.12
CA ALA A 162 6.33 0.11 -17.04
C ALA A 162 7.14 0.31 -18.32
N PHE A 163 6.51 0.15 -19.48
CA PHE A 163 7.05 0.46 -20.82
C PHE A 163 7.68 -0.65 -21.67
N LEU A 164 8.10 -1.82 -21.16
CA LEU A 164 8.86 -2.75 -22.02
C LEU A 164 8.13 -4.00 -22.53
N ASN A 165 7.09 -4.53 -21.86
CA ASN A 165 6.36 -5.73 -22.33
C ASN A 165 4.96 -5.84 -21.69
N TYR A 166 3.98 -5.08 -22.17
CA TYR A 166 2.57 -5.23 -21.75
C TYR A 166 1.98 -6.54 -22.31
N ASP A 167 1.48 -7.40 -21.43
CA ASP A 167 0.71 -8.60 -21.76
C ASP A 167 -0.63 -8.48 -21.02
N GLU A 168 -1.71 -8.28 -21.78
CA GLU A 168 -3.03 -7.95 -21.23
C GLU A 168 -3.57 -9.03 -20.30
N GLU A 169 -3.51 -10.31 -20.71
CA GLU A 169 -4.02 -11.42 -19.90
C GLU A 169 -3.25 -11.53 -18.59
N LYS A 170 -1.92 -11.36 -18.67
CA LYS A 170 -1.05 -11.38 -17.49
C LYS A 170 -1.35 -10.21 -16.55
N ILE A 171 -1.61 -9.02 -17.08
CA ILE A 171 -1.86 -7.82 -16.26
C ILE A 171 -3.25 -7.86 -15.63
N ILE A 172 -4.27 -8.30 -16.37
CA ILE A 172 -5.61 -8.53 -15.80
C ILE A 172 -5.51 -9.58 -14.68
N GLY A 173 -4.83 -10.71 -14.90
CA GLY A 173 -4.62 -11.72 -13.85
C GLY A 173 -3.91 -11.15 -12.62
N LYS A 174 -2.95 -10.23 -12.80
CA LYS A 174 -2.28 -9.53 -11.69
C LYS A 174 -3.19 -8.54 -10.97
N LEU A 175 -4.08 -7.85 -11.68
CA LEU A 175 -5.09 -6.98 -11.08
C LEU A 175 -6.08 -7.78 -10.26
N GLU A 176 -6.56 -8.91 -10.77
CA GLU A 176 -7.44 -9.83 -10.05
C GLU A 176 -6.78 -10.36 -8.78
N GLU A 177 -5.53 -10.80 -8.86
CA GLU A 177 -4.72 -11.20 -7.70
C GLU A 177 -4.63 -10.07 -6.66
N ALA A 178 -4.39 -8.83 -7.11
CA ALA A 178 -4.33 -7.66 -6.24
C ALA A 178 -5.68 -7.32 -5.59
N PHE A 179 -6.79 -7.44 -6.32
CA PHE A 179 -8.13 -7.27 -5.75
C PHE A 179 -8.45 -8.33 -4.70
N ILE A 180 -8.10 -9.60 -4.96
CA ILE A 180 -8.26 -10.70 -4.00
C ILE A 180 -7.43 -10.44 -2.74
N ASP A 181 -6.15 -10.09 -2.89
CA ASP A 181 -5.28 -9.78 -1.76
C ASP A 181 -5.81 -8.58 -0.96
N THR A 182 -6.30 -7.54 -1.63
CA THR A 182 -6.92 -6.37 -0.96
C THR A 182 -8.14 -6.80 -0.17
N LYS A 183 -9.04 -7.58 -0.78
CA LYS A 183 -10.24 -8.07 -0.11
C LYS A 183 -9.89 -8.88 1.14
N GLU A 184 -8.95 -9.82 1.04
CA GLU A 184 -8.54 -10.62 2.19
C GLU A 184 -7.88 -9.80 3.31
N ILE A 185 -7.15 -8.72 2.96
CA ILE A 185 -6.62 -7.77 3.94
C ILE A 185 -7.76 -7.02 4.64
N LEU A 186 -8.75 -6.57 3.88
CA LEU A 186 -9.94 -5.88 4.41
C LEU A 186 -10.74 -6.78 5.35
N ASP A 187 -11.11 -7.98 4.87
CA ASP A 187 -11.89 -8.95 5.64
C ASP A 187 -11.17 -9.30 6.95
N TYR A 188 -9.84 -9.50 6.91
CA TYR A 188 -9.05 -9.70 8.13
C TYR A 188 -9.13 -8.52 9.10
N ILE A 189 -9.04 -7.29 8.59
CA ILE A 189 -9.09 -6.09 9.43
C ILE A 189 -10.48 -5.96 10.06
N GLU A 190 -11.55 -6.10 9.28
CA GLU A 190 -12.94 -6.09 9.74
C GLU A 190 -13.17 -7.13 10.85
N ASP A 191 -12.67 -8.36 10.67
CA ASP A 191 -12.80 -9.44 11.66
C ASP A 191 -12.01 -9.20 12.96
N ASN A 192 -11.04 -8.28 12.94
CA ASN A 192 -10.12 -8.06 14.06
C ASN A 192 -10.23 -6.66 14.68
N ILE A 193 -11.20 -5.84 14.27
CA ILE A 193 -11.49 -4.54 14.90
C ILE A 193 -12.26 -4.74 16.20
#